data_AF-A0A3M0Y796-F1
#
_entry.id   AF-A0A3M0Y796-F1
#
_cell.length_a   1.000
_cell.length_b   1.000
_cell.length_c   1.000
_cell.angle_alpha   90.00
_cell.angle_beta   90.00
_cell.angle_gamma   90.00
#
_symmetry.space_group_name_H-M   'P 1'
#
loop_
_entity.id
_entity.type
_entity.pdbx_description
1 polymer ?
#
loop_
_entity_poly.entity_id
_entity_poly.type
_entity_poly.pdbx_seq_one_letter_code
_entity_poly.pdbx_strand_id
1 'polypeptide(L)'
;MPRTEYEFPQGLEARLGAVMNAVNTEYKSLALLATSDVPQEAREIRKGVREMVGTGVRLPQQTPFEKYFKLTLVPIGMVAREEILSEGAESVKVGYCLTCAGKRYGQPIAAYAIKWSVENGLSMHEVLGSTHSRGERRSPENRVNILKCLARAYGSLRGVDIVRKLNMDHTVICKHLLALAKIGFVEYDSVGYGKPRVTYSLREQKEPVKVKKYGRQTPRIYEFLRQNRREFTIEEVAQAVGCAYSSALAVLSGLEKQGITKREKWKGGELQSEVRITRKGREFLEGFVRDVERILSDDEQAIRGGRELMRVLHQESAFGDYFARAAELYALASPQVNAKSFDERRKEVIGFLRASGEATAKEIAEEMGVGVNRARNILRPLSRAGVVKRRKKKGRLVYFVEGEEEKV
;
A
#
# COMPACT_ATOMS: atom_id res chain seq x y z
N MET A 1 -2.14 36.26 -13.74
CA MET A 1 -3.37 35.46 -13.92
C MET A 1 -4.18 35.50 -12.63
N PRO A 2 -5.52 35.46 -12.73
CA PRO A 2 -6.41 35.51 -11.59
C PRO A 2 -6.33 34.24 -10.73
N ARG A 3 -6.74 34.37 -9.47
CA ARG A 3 -6.99 33.28 -8.52
C ARG A 3 -7.71 32.12 -9.19
N THR A 4 -7.15 30.92 -9.08
CA THR A 4 -7.77 29.66 -9.51
C THR A 4 -8.33 28.95 -8.29
N GLU A 5 -9.65 28.83 -8.24
CA GLU A 5 -10.38 28.12 -7.19
C GLU A 5 -11.39 27.16 -7.84
N TYR A 6 -11.39 25.91 -7.39
CA TYR A 6 -12.35 24.90 -7.83
C TYR A 6 -13.49 24.81 -6.83
N GLU A 7 -14.69 24.47 -7.30
CA GLU A 7 -15.82 24.24 -6.41
C GLU A 7 -15.57 23.03 -5.50
N PHE A 8 -15.93 23.18 -4.23
CA PHE A 8 -15.95 22.07 -3.30
C PHE A 8 -17.06 21.07 -3.70
N PRO A 9 -16.80 19.75 -3.72
CA PRO A 9 -17.79 18.76 -4.15
C PRO A 9 -19.13 18.88 -3.43
N GLN A 10 -20.21 18.62 -4.18
CA GLN A 10 -21.57 18.59 -3.66
C GLN A 10 -21.99 17.18 -3.26
N GLY A 11 -22.79 17.07 -2.20
CA GLY A 11 -23.24 15.80 -1.65
C GLY A 11 -22.23 15.12 -0.72
N LEU A 12 -22.73 14.48 0.34
CA LEU A 12 -21.89 13.93 1.41
C LEU A 12 -20.89 12.88 0.93
N GLU A 13 -21.28 11.98 0.01
CA GLU A 13 -20.38 10.93 -0.50
C GLU A 13 -19.19 11.53 -1.28
N ALA A 14 -19.44 12.48 -2.17
CA ALA A 14 -18.39 13.13 -2.95
C ALA A 14 -17.47 13.98 -2.07
N ARG A 15 -18.05 14.71 -1.10
CA ARG A 15 -17.30 15.45 -0.07
C ARG A 15 -16.39 14.50 0.71
N LEU A 16 -16.93 13.38 1.18
CA LEU A 16 -16.19 12.40 1.97
C LEU A 16 -15.03 11.79 1.17
N GLY A 17 -15.27 11.36 -0.07
CA GLY A 17 -14.22 10.81 -0.94
C GLY A 17 -13.09 11.80 -1.20
N ALA A 18 -13.44 13.06 -1.47
CA ALA A 18 -12.49 14.14 -1.69
C ALA A 18 -11.64 14.44 -0.44
N VAL A 19 -12.28 14.55 0.73
CA VAL A 19 -11.60 14.87 1.99
C VAL A 19 -10.74 13.70 2.48
N MET A 20 -11.23 12.46 2.42
CA MET A 20 -10.43 11.28 2.78
C MET A 20 -9.16 11.20 1.93
N ASN A 21 -9.21 11.66 0.68
CA ASN A 21 -8.05 11.77 -0.19
C ASN A 21 -7.13 12.96 0.17
N ALA A 22 -7.68 14.02 0.77
CA ALA A 22 -6.92 15.18 1.28
C ALA A 22 -6.15 14.85 2.57
N VAL A 23 -6.73 14.04 3.47
CA VAL A 23 -6.13 13.72 4.78
C VAL A 23 -5.57 12.30 4.86
N ASN A 24 -5.34 11.64 3.71
CA ASN A 24 -4.86 10.26 3.64
C ASN A 24 -3.39 10.08 4.08
N THR A 25 -2.71 11.15 4.46
CA THR A 25 -1.34 11.14 4.98
C THR A 25 -1.18 12.32 5.93
N GLU A 26 -0.37 12.14 6.96
CA GLU A 26 -0.11 13.15 7.98
C GLU A 26 0.53 14.40 7.37
N TYR A 27 1.40 14.27 6.36
CA TYR A 27 1.99 15.43 5.69
C TYR A 27 0.99 16.29 4.91
N LYS A 28 -0.08 15.70 4.37
CA LYS A 28 -1.13 16.50 3.75
C LYS A 28 -1.99 17.21 4.80
N SER A 29 -2.28 16.53 5.91
CA SER A 29 -2.99 17.13 7.04
C SER A 29 -2.17 18.30 7.63
N LEU A 30 -0.88 18.10 7.88
CA LEU A 30 0.05 19.14 8.34
C LEU A 30 0.17 20.29 7.32
N ALA A 31 0.27 20.00 6.03
CA ALA A 31 0.29 21.03 5.00
C ALA A 31 -0.99 21.87 5.00
N LEU A 32 -2.15 21.24 5.17
CA LEU A 32 -3.44 21.92 5.23
C LEU A 32 -3.58 22.78 6.50
N LEU A 33 -3.08 22.28 7.65
CA LEU A 33 -3.02 23.04 8.90
C LEU A 33 -2.06 24.24 8.81
N ALA A 34 -0.93 24.09 8.11
CA ALA A 34 0.05 25.16 7.88
C ALA A 34 -0.39 26.23 6.87
N THR A 35 -1.40 25.95 6.06
CA THR A 35 -1.85 26.88 5.00
C THR A 35 -2.67 27.99 5.64
N SER A 36 -2.36 29.25 5.31
CA SER A 36 -3.10 30.41 5.80
C SER A 36 -4.15 30.93 4.80
N ASP A 37 -4.84 31.98 5.21
CA ASP A 37 -5.80 32.71 4.38
C ASP A 37 -5.13 33.59 3.31
N VAL A 38 -3.83 33.85 3.46
CA VAL A 38 -3.03 34.66 2.56
C VAL A 38 -2.23 33.74 1.63
N PRO A 39 -2.08 34.07 0.33
CA PRO A 39 -1.29 33.27 -0.59
C PRO A 39 0.15 33.08 -0.11
N GLN A 40 0.57 31.82 0.06
CA GLN A 40 1.92 31.44 0.46
C GLN A 40 2.53 30.45 -0.54
N GLU A 41 3.81 30.61 -0.85
CA GLU A 41 4.53 29.65 -1.66
C GLU A 41 4.65 28.30 -0.93
N ALA A 42 4.77 27.21 -1.68
CA ALA A 42 4.94 25.87 -1.09
C ALA A 42 6.15 25.77 -0.14
N ARG A 43 7.19 26.60 -0.35
CA ARG A 43 8.36 26.67 0.55
C ARG A 43 8.01 27.29 1.91
N GLU A 44 7.13 28.28 1.93
CA GLU A 44 6.69 28.97 3.15
C GLU A 44 5.77 28.07 3.95
N ILE A 45 4.84 27.38 3.28
CA ILE A 45 3.97 26.40 3.95
C ILE A 45 4.79 25.24 4.52
N ARG A 46 5.80 24.75 3.79
CA ARG A 46 6.74 23.75 4.30
C ARG A 46 7.51 24.25 5.53
N LYS A 47 7.87 25.54 5.58
CA LYS A 47 8.49 26.16 6.75
C LYS A 47 7.52 26.17 7.94
N GLY A 48 6.24 26.52 7.73
CA GLY A 48 5.22 26.40 8.77
C GLY A 48 5.05 24.97 9.29
N VAL A 49 5.07 23.97 8.40
CA VAL A 49 5.11 22.54 8.81
C VAL A 49 6.36 22.22 9.62
N ARG A 50 7.53 22.73 9.23
CA ARG A 50 8.78 22.56 9.98
C ARG A 50 8.70 23.15 11.38
N GLU A 51 8.08 24.32 11.53
CA GLU A 51 7.86 24.97 12.82
C GLU A 51 6.92 24.14 13.70
N MET A 52 5.86 23.53 13.13
CA MET A 52 4.96 22.64 13.86
C MET A 52 5.60 21.32 14.33
N VAL A 53 6.44 20.67 13.51
CA VAL A 53 6.99 19.33 13.82
C VAL A 53 8.37 19.38 14.49
N GLY A 54 9.00 20.55 14.58
CA GLY A 54 10.36 20.71 15.07
C GLY A 54 11.47 20.30 14.09
N THR A 55 12.72 20.49 14.51
CA THR A 55 13.91 20.26 13.66
C THR A 55 14.33 18.79 13.58
N GLY A 56 13.96 17.97 14.55
CA GLY A 56 14.33 16.55 14.63
C GLY A 56 13.61 15.63 13.62
N VAL A 57 12.48 16.07 13.07
CA VAL A 57 11.63 15.23 12.22
C VAL A 57 12.01 15.32 10.74
N ARG A 58 12.12 14.19 10.03
CA ARG A 58 12.48 14.20 8.62
C ARG A 58 11.30 14.54 7.71
N LEU A 59 11.19 15.80 7.26
CA LEU A 59 10.21 16.21 6.26
C LEU A 59 10.63 15.84 4.82
N PRO A 60 9.67 15.59 3.92
CA PRO A 60 9.95 15.34 2.51
C PRO A 60 10.50 16.61 1.83
N GLN A 61 11.09 16.42 0.65
CA GLN A 61 11.59 17.53 -0.17
C GLN A 61 10.44 18.45 -0.63
N GLN A 62 10.79 19.65 -1.11
CA GLN A 62 9.81 20.67 -1.52
C GLN A 62 8.89 20.21 -2.66
N THR A 63 9.40 19.48 -3.64
CA THR A 63 8.63 19.02 -4.82
C THR A 63 7.44 18.11 -4.45
N PRO A 64 7.56 17.18 -3.48
CA PRO A 64 6.40 16.49 -2.88
C PRO A 64 5.33 17.41 -2.29
N PHE A 65 5.70 18.49 -1.62
CA PHE A 65 4.74 19.42 -1.00
C PHE A 65 3.90 20.15 -2.03
N GLU A 66 4.52 20.68 -3.08
CA GLU A 66 3.82 21.34 -4.17
C GLU A 66 2.80 20.40 -4.85
N LYS A 67 3.13 19.11 -4.95
CA LYS A 67 2.22 18.09 -5.49
C LYS A 67 1.00 17.85 -4.59
N TYR A 68 1.10 18.04 -3.27
CA TYR A 68 -0.07 17.94 -2.39
C TYR A 68 -1.12 19.00 -2.76
N PHE A 69 -0.69 20.23 -3.01
CA PHE A 69 -1.59 21.29 -3.44
C PHE A 69 -2.12 21.03 -4.85
N LYS A 70 -1.21 20.90 -5.84
CA LYS A 70 -1.58 20.78 -7.25
C LYS A 70 -2.44 19.57 -7.57
N LEU A 71 -2.21 18.42 -6.93
CA LEU A 71 -2.86 17.16 -7.28
C LEU A 71 -3.96 16.74 -6.31
N THR A 72 -4.05 17.36 -5.13
CA THR A 72 -5.01 16.96 -4.10
C THR A 72 -5.84 18.12 -3.57
N LEU A 73 -5.25 19.18 -3.00
CA LEU A 73 -6.02 20.18 -2.24
C LEU A 73 -6.69 21.24 -3.12
N VAL A 74 -6.03 21.67 -4.20
CA VAL A 74 -6.60 22.63 -5.16
C VAL A 74 -7.75 22.01 -5.96
N PRO A 75 -7.62 20.81 -6.57
CA PRO A 75 -8.69 20.23 -7.38
C PRO A 75 -9.99 19.92 -6.63
N ILE A 76 -9.95 19.85 -5.30
CA ILE A 76 -11.13 19.59 -4.47
C ILE A 76 -11.70 20.86 -3.83
N GLY A 77 -11.15 22.04 -4.16
CA GLY A 77 -11.66 23.31 -3.64
C GLY A 77 -11.36 23.60 -2.17
N MET A 78 -10.39 22.93 -1.55
CA MET A 78 -9.94 23.26 -0.17
C MET A 78 -8.92 24.40 -0.15
N VAL A 79 -8.15 24.54 -1.23
CA VAL A 79 -7.09 25.53 -1.38
C VAL A 79 -7.24 26.21 -2.74
N ALA A 80 -7.07 27.53 -2.79
CA ALA A 80 -6.97 28.27 -4.03
C ALA A 80 -5.50 28.44 -4.44
N ARG A 81 -5.25 28.53 -5.75
CA ARG A 81 -3.94 28.84 -6.31
C ARG A 81 -3.94 30.28 -6.81
N GLU A 82 -2.98 31.08 -6.37
CA GLU A 82 -2.86 32.48 -6.76
C GLU A 82 -1.46 32.79 -7.32
N GLU A 83 -1.38 33.76 -8.20
CA GLU A 83 -0.11 34.26 -8.71
C GLU A 83 0.34 35.47 -7.88
N ILE A 84 1.50 35.33 -7.24
CA ILE A 84 2.13 36.37 -6.43
C ILE A 84 3.06 37.15 -7.36
N LEU A 85 2.70 38.40 -7.62
CA LEU A 85 3.57 39.38 -8.26
C LEU A 85 4.42 40.03 -7.16
N SER A 86 5.74 39.83 -7.19
CA SER A 86 6.64 40.62 -6.34
C SER A 86 6.92 41.94 -7.06
N GLU A 87 6.80 43.07 -6.36
CA GLU A 87 7.14 44.39 -6.93
C GLU A 87 8.56 44.36 -7.53
N GLY A 88 8.67 44.73 -8.81
CA GLY A 88 9.94 44.77 -9.54
C GLY A 88 10.49 43.42 -10.03
N ALA A 89 9.79 42.30 -9.83
CA ALA A 89 10.24 40.99 -10.31
C ALA A 89 9.58 40.60 -11.64
N GLU A 90 10.37 40.16 -12.62
CA GLU A 90 9.88 39.59 -13.89
C GLU A 90 9.20 38.21 -13.72
N SER A 91 9.45 37.52 -12.59
CA SER A 91 8.95 36.17 -12.35
C SER A 91 7.70 36.14 -11.49
N VAL A 92 6.60 35.62 -12.04
CA VAL A 92 5.38 35.32 -11.31
C VAL A 92 5.59 34.09 -10.42
N LYS A 93 5.36 34.23 -9.11
CA LYS A 93 5.42 33.09 -8.18
C LYS A 93 4.04 32.50 -7.95
N VAL A 94 3.97 31.23 -7.56
CA VAL A 94 2.71 30.53 -7.28
C VAL A 94 2.50 30.42 -5.78
N GLY A 95 1.44 31.05 -5.29
CA GLY A 95 0.95 30.97 -3.93
C GLY A 95 -0.26 30.05 -3.78
N TYR A 96 -0.49 29.59 -2.55
CA TYR A 96 -1.62 28.78 -2.14
C TYR A 96 -2.25 29.37 -0.88
N CYS A 97 -3.58 29.43 -0.82
CA CYS A 97 -4.33 29.95 0.34
C CYS A 97 -5.62 29.14 0.58
N LEU A 98 -6.15 29.18 1.80
CA LEU A 98 -7.38 28.47 2.14
C LEU A 98 -8.61 29.09 1.47
N THR A 99 -9.50 28.23 0.97
CA THR A 99 -10.86 28.61 0.58
C THR A 99 -11.80 28.57 1.79
N CYS A 100 -13.05 29.02 1.62
CA CYS A 100 -14.08 28.85 2.66
C CYS A 100 -14.26 27.39 3.07
N ALA A 101 -14.21 26.45 2.11
CA ALA A 101 -14.31 25.02 2.39
C ALA A 101 -13.06 24.48 3.10
N GLY A 102 -11.87 24.98 2.76
CA GLY A 102 -10.62 24.67 3.46
C GLY A 102 -10.69 25.02 4.94
N LYS A 103 -11.19 26.23 5.26
CA LYS A 103 -11.36 26.70 6.64
C LYS A 103 -12.48 25.97 7.39
N ARG A 104 -13.61 25.76 6.71
CA ARG A 104 -14.83 25.19 7.34
C ARG A 104 -14.70 23.69 7.58
N TYR A 105 -14.14 22.95 6.62
CA TYR A 105 -14.07 21.49 6.67
C TYR A 105 -12.64 20.96 6.71
N GLY A 106 -11.77 21.49 5.84
CA GLY A 106 -10.43 20.97 5.61
C GLY A 106 -9.56 20.93 6.88
N GLN A 107 -9.32 22.09 7.49
CA GLN A 107 -8.45 22.17 8.67
C GLN A 107 -9.01 21.43 9.89
N PRO A 108 -10.31 21.54 10.25
CA PRO A 108 -10.89 20.74 11.33
C PRO A 108 -10.68 19.23 11.13
N ILE A 109 -10.92 18.72 9.92
CA ILE A 109 -10.75 17.30 9.61
C ILE A 109 -9.27 16.89 9.63
N ALA A 110 -8.37 17.76 9.17
CA ALA A 110 -6.93 17.53 9.29
C ALA A 110 -6.48 17.40 10.75
N ALA A 111 -7.02 18.23 11.66
CA ALA A 111 -6.73 18.14 13.08
C ALA A 111 -7.21 16.81 13.69
N TYR A 112 -8.44 16.38 13.35
CA TYR A 112 -8.94 15.06 13.75
C TYR A 112 -8.08 13.92 13.22
N ALA A 113 -7.60 14.02 11.97
CA ALA A 113 -6.72 13.01 11.39
C ALA A 113 -5.37 12.90 12.14
N ILE A 114 -4.77 14.04 12.51
CA ILE A 114 -3.54 14.07 13.33
C ILE A 114 -3.81 13.44 14.70
N LYS A 115 -4.82 13.91 15.43
CA LYS A 115 -5.18 13.36 16.75
C LYS A 115 -5.40 11.85 16.68
N TRP A 116 -6.24 11.40 15.75
CA TRP A 116 -6.57 9.98 15.60
C TRP A 116 -5.33 9.14 15.30
N SER A 117 -4.46 9.60 14.38
CA SER A 117 -3.23 8.86 14.02
C SER A 117 -2.30 8.65 15.22
N VAL A 118 -2.11 9.70 16.02
CA VAL A 118 -1.22 9.68 17.19
C VAL A 118 -1.79 8.81 18.32
N GLU A 119 -3.08 8.96 18.62
CA GLU A 119 -3.75 8.20 19.69
C GLU A 119 -3.83 6.71 19.37
N ASN A 120 -3.92 6.34 18.09
CA ASN A 120 -4.03 4.94 17.66
C ASN A 120 -2.68 4.33 17.23
N GLY A 121 -1.60 5.12 17.21
CA GLY A 121 -0.28 4.68 16.77
C GLY A 121 -0.26 4.12 15.35
N LEU A 122 -1.12 4.65 14.46
CA LEU A 122 -1.31 4.17 13.10
C LEU A 122 -1.30 5.33 12.12
N SER A 123 -0.54 5.19 11.03
CA SER A 123 -0.55 6.22 10.01
C SER A 123 -1.86 6.19 9.20
N MET A 124 -2.43 7.36 8.92
CA MET A 124 -3.53 7.57 7.98
C MET A 124 -3.19 7.02 6.59
N HIS A 125 -1.91 6.94 6.22
CA HIS A 125 -1.48 6.28 5.00
C HIS A 125 -1.73 4.77 5.02
N GLU A 126 -1.50 4.13 6.17
CA GLU A 126 -1.76 2.69 6.32
C GLU A 126 -3.26 2.41 6.37
N VAL A 127 -4.05 3.33 6.91
CA VAL A 127 -5.50 3.22 7.01
C VAL A 127 -6.19 3.51 5.68
N LEU A 128 -5.94 4.68 5.08
CA LEU A 128 -6.62 5.17 3.88
C LEU A 128 -5.88 4.81 2.58
N GLY A 129 -4.59 4.49 2.64
CA GLY A 129 -3.81 4.09 1.46
C GLY A 129 -3.34 5.26 0.61
N SER A 130 -2.83 4.95 -0.59
CA SER A 130 -2.25 5.92 -1.52
C SER A 130 -3.29 6.52 -2.47
N THR A 131 -3.15 7.81 -2.75
CA THR A 131 -3.96 8.55 -3.73
C THR A 131 -3.60 8.24 -5.18
N HIS A 132 -2.48 7.55 -5.43
CA HIS A 132 -2.00 7.18 -6.78
C HIS A 132 -2.43 5.77 -7.23
N SER A 133 -3.35 5.13 -6.52
CA SER A 133 -3.89 3.83 -6.94
C SER A 133 -4.64 3.94 -8.26
N ARG A 134 -4.36 3.04 -9.21
CA ARG A 134 -5.11 2.91 -10.47
C ARG A 134 -6.53 2.39 -10.20
N GLY A 135 -7.55 3.06 -10.73
CA GLY A 135 -8.97 2.69 -10.62
C GLY A 135 -9.91 3.90 -10.82
N GLU A 136 -11.23 3.68 -10.97
CA GLU A 136 -12.25 4.76 -11.07
C GLU A 136 -12.35 5.58 -9.77
N ARG A 137 -12.18 4.92 -8.61
CA ARG A 137 -12.19 5.53 -7.27
C ARG A 137 -10.83 5.33 -6.58
N ARG A 138 -10.39 6.32 -5.80
CA ARG A 138 -9.07 6.33 -5.14
C ARG A 138 -9.08 5.43 -3.89
N SER A 139 -7.91 4.90 -3.49
CA SER A 139 -7.81 3.99 -2.33
C SER A 139 -8.48 4.47 -1.04
N PRO A 140 -8.38 5.76 -0.64
CA PRO A 140 -9.01 6.25 0.59
C PRO A 140 -10.51 6.02 0.62
N GLU A 141 -11.19 6.38 -0.46
CA GLU A 141 -12.63 6.21 -0.59
C GLU A 141 -13.02 4.74 -0.59
N ASN A 142 -12.31 3.90 -1.37
CA ASN A 142 -12.61 2.48 -1.47
C ASN A 142 -12.51 1.77 -0.12
N ARG A 143 -11.48 2.07 0.67
CA ARG A 143 -11.30 1.43 1.98
C ARG A 143 -12.39 1.82 2.97
N VAL A 144 -12.78 3.11 3.01
CA VAL A 144 -13.90 3.55 3.85
C VAL A 144 -15.20 2.88 3.41
N ASN A 145 -15.46 2.78 2.10
CA ASN A 145 -16.65 2.13 1.58
C ASN A 145 -16.69 0.62 1.88
N ILE A 146 -15.54 -0.08 1.80
CA ILE A 146 -15.41 -1.48 2.22
C ILE A 146 -15.75 -1.63 3.71
N LEU A 147 -15.16 -0.80 4.57
CA LEU A 147 -15.42 -0.87 6.01
C LEU A 147 -16.90 -0.60 6.32
N LYS A 148 -17.51 0.43 5.72
CA LYS A 148 -18.95 0.72 5.88
C LYS A 148 -19.82 -0.43 5.38
N CYS A 149 -19.47 -1.04 4.26
CA CYS A 149 -20.17 -2.20 3.71
C CYS A 149 -20.16 -3.39 4.69
N LEU A 150 -19.00 -3.67 5.28
CA LEU A 150 -18.85 -4.73 6.29
C LEU A 150 -19.55 -4.39 7.61
N ALA A 151 -19.51 -3.12 8.03
CA ALA A 151 -20.14 -2.69 9.28
C ALA A 151 -21.67 -2.84 9.26
N ARG A 152 -22.29 -2.62 8.09
CA ARG A 152 -23.74 -2.77 7.85
C ARG A 152 -24.17 -4.23 7.64
N ALA A 153 -23.23 -5.15 7.44
CA ALA A 153 -23.56 -6.55 7.25
C ALA A 153 -23.87 -7.24 8.59
N TYR A 154 -24.94 -8.04 8.62
CA TYR A 154 -25.20 -8.97 9.72
C TYR A 154 -24.25 -10.17 9.56
N GLY A 155 -23.04 -10.06 10.14
CA GLY A 155 -22.02 -11.12 10.12
C GLY A 155 -20.95 -10.95 9.03
N SER A 156 -20.38 -12.07 8.57
CA SER A 156 -19.37 -12.08 7.51
C SER A 156 -19.95 -11.85 6.12
N LEU A 157 -19.16 -11.23 5.26
CA LEU A 157 -19.40 -11.19 3.81
C LEU A 157 -18.34 -12.00 3.07
N ARG A 158 -18.70 -12.53 1.90
CA ARG A 158 -17.69 -13.04 0.97
C ARG A 158 -17.15 -11.87 0.14
N GLY A 159 -15.90 -11.98 -0.33
CA GLY A 159 -15.29 -10.97 -1.19
C GLY A 159 -16.11 -10.66 -2.45
N VAL A 160 -16.76 -11.67 -3.02
CA VAL A 160 -17.68 -11.51 -4.16
C VAL A 160 -18.94 -10.70 -3.82
N ASP A 161 -19.42 -10.77 -2.58
CA ASP A 161 -20.57 -9.99 -2.13
C ASP A 161 -20.19 -8.52 -1.99
N ILE A 162 -18.96 -8.23 -1.52
CA ILE A 162 -18.40 -6.88 -1.46
C ILE A 162 -18.21 -6.30 -2.86
N VAL A 163 -17.64 -7.08 -3.80
CA VAL A 163 -17.49 -6.71 -5.21
C VAL A 163 -18.84 -6.30 -5.82
N ARG A 164 -19.89 -7.10 -5.61
CA ARG A 164 -21.23 -6.82 -6.11
C ARG A 164 -21.85 -5.58 -5.45
N LYS A 165 -21.73 -5.44 -4.12
CA LYS A 165 -22.31 -4.31 -3.38
C LYS A 165 -21.65 -2.97 -3.71
N LEU A 166 -20.34 -2.96 -3.96
CA LEU A 166 -19.57 -1.73 -4.20
C LEU A 166 -19.31 -1.47 -5.69
N ASN A 167 -19.69 -2.40 -6.57
CA ASN A 167 -19.39 -2.36 -8.01
C ASN A 167 -17.90 -2.08 -8.29
N MET A 168 -17.01 -2.76 -7.58
CA MET A 168 -15.56 -2.60 -7.69
C MET A 168 -14.91 -3.87 -8.21
N ASP A 169 -13.84 -3.74 -9.00
CA ASP A 169 -13.07 -4.88 -9.50
C ASP A 169 -12.55 -5.78 -8.36
N HIS A 170 -12.59 -7.10 -8.57
CA HIS A 170 -12.19 -8.10 -7.58
C HIS A 170 -10.73 -7.92 -7.14
N THR A 171 -9.82 -7.59 -8.07
CA THR A 171 -8.40 -7.39 -7.73
C THR A 171 -8.17 -6.14 -6.89
N VAL A 172 -9.01 -5.11 -7.06
CA VAL A 172 -8.99 -3.89 -6.24
C VAL A 172 -9.48 -4.19 -4.82
N ILE A 173 -10.61 -4.88 -4.68
CA ILE A 173 -11.16 -5.30 -3.39
C ILE A 173 -10.15 -6.15 -2.62
N CYS A 174 -9.58 -7.20 -3.23
CA CYS A 174 -8.61 -8.06 -2.55
C CYS A 174 -7.38 -7.29 -2.05
N LYS A 175 -6.86 -6.34 -2.83
CA LYS A 175 -5.73 -5.49 -2.39
C LYS A 175 -6.08 -4.65 -1.17
N HIS A 176 -7.29 -4.09 -1.13
CA HIS A 176 -7.75 -3.31 0.01
C HIS A 176 -8.01 -4.18 1.23
N LEU A 177 -8.62 -5.35 1.08
CA LEU A 177 -8.84 -6.29 2.17
C LEU A 177 -7.53 -6.78 2.80
N LEU A 178 -6.52 -7.13 1.98
CA LEU A 178 -5.20 -7.49 2.49
C LEU A 178 -4.54 -6.35 3.29
N ALA A 179 -4.66 -5.12 2.80
CA ALA A 179 -4.10 -3.95 3.50
C ALA A 179 -4.85 -3.65 4.81
N LEU A 180 -6.18 -3.75 4.82
CA LEU A 180 -7.00 -3.57 6.01
C LEU A 180 -6.79 -4.70 7.02
N ALA A 181 -6.57 -5.92 6.56
CA ALA A 181 -6.24 -7.06 7.42
C ALA A 181 -4.88 -6.90 8.07
N LYS A 182 -3.88 -6.39 7.34
CA LYS A 182 -2.54 -6.10 7.87
C LYS A 182 -2.58 -5.16 9.08
N ILE A 183 -3.48 -4.17 9.08
CA ILE A 183 -3.64 -3.21 10.20
C ILE A 183 -4.67 -3.67 11.26
N GLY A 184 -5.24 -4.86 11.08
CA GLY A 184 -6.21 -5.46 12.00
C GLY A 184 -7.61 -4.85 11.96
N PHE A 185 -7.99 -4.16 10.87
CA PHE A 185 -9.33 -3.56 10.71
C PHE A 185 -10.36 -4.57 10.21
N VAL A 186 -9.90 -5.61 9.50
CA VAL A 186 -10.74 -6.71 9.04
C VAL A 186 -10.04 -8.03 9.30
N GLU A 187 -10.83 -9.05 9.62
CA GLU A 187 -10.44 -10.44 9.47
C GLU A 187 -10.73 -10.84 8.03
N TYR A 188 -9.71 -11.31 7.32
CA TYR A 188 -9.84 -11.69 5.92
C TYR A 188 -9.21 -13.06 5.69
N ASP A 189 -10.09 -14.07 5.58
CA ASP A 189 -9.72 -15.40 5.15
C ASP A 189 -10.10 -15.57 3.68
N SER A 190 -9.14 -15.90 2.84
CA SER A 190 -9.39 -16.18 1.42
C SER A 190 -8.70 -17.46 1.00
N VAL A 191 -9.43 -18.28 0.25
CA VAL A 191 -8.89 -19.49 -0.37
C VAL A 191 -8.72 -19.19 -1.85
N GLY A 192 -7.57 -18.61 -2.20
CA GLY A 192 -7.26 -18.28 -3.60
C GLY A 192 -6.03 -17.39 -3.79
N TYR A 193 -5.71 -16.54 -2.80
CA TYR A 193 -4.46 -15.79 -2.76
C TYR A 193 -3.50 -16.45 -1.74
N GLY A 194 -2.50 -17.18 -2.23
CA GLY A 194 -1.46 -17.78 -1.39
C GLY A 194 -1.75 -19.18 -0.82
N LYS A 195 -2.95 -19.74 -1.00
CA LYS A 195 -3.25 -21.15 -0.69
C LYS A 195 -3.28 -22.03 -1.95
N PRO A 196 -2.77 -23.27 -1.88
CA PRO A 196 -2.67 -24.18 -3.02
C PRO A 196 -4.05 -24.59 -3.56
N ARG A 197 -4.19 -24.60 -4.89
CA ARG A 197 -5.48 -24.81 -5.59
C ARG A 197 -5.96 -26.27 -5.62
N VAL A 198 -5.08 -27.22 -5.30
CA VAL A 198 -5.34 -28.66 -5.36
C VAL A 198 -4.47 -29.37 -4.32
N THR A 199 -5.06 -30.21 -3.49
CA THR A 199 -4.34 -31.15 -2.63
C THR A 199 -4.62 -32.59 -3.05
N TYR A 200 -3.67 -33.47 -2.74
CA TYR A 200 -3.77 -34.91 -2.92
C TYR A 200 -3.51 -35.58 -1.58
N SER A 201 -4.32 -36.58 -1.26
CA SER A 201 -4.11 -37.49 -0.13
C SER A 201 -4.22 -38.94 -0.60
N LEU A 202 -3.63 -39.86 0.15
CA LEU A 202 -3.74 -41.29 -0.14
C LEU A 202 -5.13 -41.79 0.25
N ARG A 203 -5.85 -42.37 -0.71
CA ARG A 203 -7.21 -42.94 -0.50
C ARG A 203 -7.14 -44.44 -0.22
N GLU A 204 -6.41 -45.17 -1.05
CA GLU A 204 -6.30 -46.62 -0.97
C GLU A 204 -4.84 -47.04 -0.89
N GLN A 205 -4.56 -48.09 -0.12
CA GLN A 205 -3.25 -48.73 -0.07
C GLN A 205 -3.19 -49.85 -1.10
N LYS A 206 -2.96 -49.46 -2.35
CA LYS A 206 -2.81 -50.38 -3.47
C LYS A 206 -1.51 -50.06 -4.21
N GLU A 207 -0.77 -51.11 -4.57
CA GLU A 207 0.41 -51.01 -5.43
C GLU A 207 0.07 -50.22 -6.71
N PRO A 208 0.72 -49.07 -6.96
CA PRO A 208 0.39 -48.24 -8.09
C PRO A 208 0.92 -48.83 -9.39
N VAL A 209 0.07 -48.84 -10.42
CA VAL A 209 0.54 -49.06 -11.78
C VAL A 209 1.37 -47.83 -12.19
N LYS A 210 2.59 -48.09 -12.69
CA LYS A 210 3.52 -47.04 -13.11
C LYS A 210 2.86 -46.11 -14.12
N VAL A 211 2.89 -44.80 -13.85
CA VAL A 211 2.37 -43.80 -14.78
C VAL A 211 3.30 -43.73 -16.00
N LYS A 212 2.73 -43.84 -17.21
CA LYS A 212 3.48 -43.85 -18.48
C LYS A 212 4.42 -42.63 -18.57
N LYS A 213 5.71 -42.86 -18.87
CA LYS A 213 6.82 -41.87 -18.85
C LYS A 213 7.38 -41.45 -17.47
N TYR A 214 6.79 -41.90 -16.36
CA TYR A 214 7.19 -41.50 -14.99
C TYR A 214 7.43 -42.70 -14.05
N GLY A 215 7.93 -43.81 -14.61
CA GLY A 215 8.07 -45.09 -13.88
C GLY A 215 9.03 -45.05 -12.68
N ARG A 216 9.99 -44.12 -12.64
CA ARG A 216 10.90 -43.93 -11.49
C ARG A 216 10.29 -43.05 -10.39
N GLN A 217 9.48 -42.07 -10.77
CA GLN A 217 8.88 -41.10 -9.86
C GLN A 217 7.59 -41.63 -9.22
N THR A 218 6.84 -42.48 -9.93
CA THR A 218 5.60 -43.09 -9.43
C THR A 218 5.77 -43.77 -8.06
N PRO A 219 6.71 -44.73 -7.87
CA PRO A 219 6.88 -45.38 -6.57
C PRO A 219 7.40 -44.42 -5.49
N ARG A 220 8.26 -43.45 -5.82
CA ARG A 220 8.79 -42.48 -4.84
C ARG A 220 7.71 -41.54 -4.31
N ILE A 221 6.84 -41.05 -5.19
CA ILE A 221 5.71 -40.20 -4.82
C ILE A 221 4.67 -40.99 -4.02
N TYR A 222 4.38 -42.23 -4.43
CA TYR A 222 3.47 -43.10 -3.68
C TYR A 222 4.00 -43.39 -2.28
N GLU A 223 5.28 -43.76 -2.15
CA GLU A 223 5.91 -44.05 -0.85
C GLU A 223 5.88 -42.82 0.07
N PHE A 224 6.14 -41.63 -0.46
CA PHE A 224 6.03 -40.38 0.29
C PHE A 224 4.61 -40.17 0.85
N LEU A 225 3.57 -40.34 0.02
CA LEU A 225 2.17 -40.22 0.46
C LEU A 225 1.77 -41.33 1.44
N ARG A 226 2.35 -42.52 1.31
CA ARG A 226 2.10 -43.67 2.20
C ARG A 226 2.65 -43.43 3.60
N GLN A 227 3.88 -42.91 3.67
CA GLN A 227 4.58 -42.58 4.92
C GLN A 227 3.98 -41.36 5.61
N ASN A 228 3.51 -40.37 4.85
CA ASN A 228 2.99 -39.14 5.39
C ASN A 228 1.49 -39.05 5.14
N ARG A 229 0.68 -39.49 6.12
CA ARG A 229 -0.79 -39.62 6.01
C ARG A 229 -1.53 -38.30 6.19
N ARG A 230 -1.28 -37.32 5.31
CA ARG A 230 -2.02 -36.05 5.25
C ARG A 230 -2.27 -35.62 3.81
N GLU A 231 -2.88 -34.45 3.66
CA GLU A 231 -3.00 -33.78 2.37
C GLU A 231 -1.73 -33.03 2.01
N PHE A 232 -1.36 -33.10 0.72
CA PHE A 232 -0.22 -32.39 0.16
C PHE A 232 -0.58 -31.65 -1.11
N THR A 233 0.08 -30.54 -1.29
CA THR A 233 0.17 -29.81 -2.55
C THR A 233 1.10 -30.52 -3.52
N ILE A 234 1.01 -30.14 -4.80
CA ILE A 234 1.93 -30.65 -5.83
C ILE A 234 3.35 -30.15 -5.54
N GLU A 235 3.49 -28.91 -5.06
CA GLU A 235 4.76 -28.28 -4.69
C GLU A 235 5.45 -29.00 -3.53
N GLU A 236 4.73 -29.32 -2.45
CA GLU A 236 5.26 -30.08 -1.32
C GLU A 236 5.75 -31.47 -1.75
N VAL A 237 4.97 -32.18 -2.57
CA VAL A 237 5.37 -33.50 -3.10
C VAL A 237 6.60 -33.37 -4.00
N ALA A 238 6.62 -32.39 -4.90
CA ALA A 238 7.72 -32.15 -5.82
C ALA A 238 9.03 -31.86 -5.05
N GLN A 239 8.96 -31.02 -4.02
CA GLN A 239 10.08 -30.67 -3.16
C GLN A 239 10.55 -31.87 -2.33
N ALA A 240 9.64 -32.56 -1.63
CA ALA A 240 9.98 -33.68 -0.77
C ALA A 240 10.59 -34.87 -1.53
N VAL A 241 10.11 -35.12 -2.75
CA VAL A 241 10.60 -36.22 -3.59
C VAL A 241 11.80 -35.79 -4.47
N GLY A 242 12.10 -34.49 -4.54
CA GLY A 242 13.17 -33.96 -5.37
C GLY A 242 12.92 -34.15 -6.87
N CYS A 243 11.72 -33.81 -7.34
CA CYS A 243 11.34 -33.92 -8.74
C CYS A 243 10.70 -32.64 -9.29
N ALA A 244 10.62 -32.53 -10.62
CA ALA A 244 9.98 -31.37 -11.24
C ALA A 244 8.47 -31.34 -10.94
N TYR A 245 7.93 -30.12 -10.77
CA TYR A 245 6.50 -29.89 -10.55
C TYR A 245 5.61 -30.63 -11.56
N SER A 246 5.96 -30.57 -12.85
CA SER A 246 5.23 -31.22 -13.93
C SER A 246 5.22 -32.75 -13.81
N SER A 247 6.30 -33.34 -13.29
CA SER A 247 6.39 -34.78 -13.02
C SER A 247 5.52 -35.16 -11.81
N ALA A 248 5.57 -34.38 -10.73
CA ALA A 248 4.72 -34.59 -9.56
C ALA A 248 3.23 -34.50 -9.92
N LEU A 249 2.83 -33.47 -10.68
CA LEU A 249 1.48 -33.30 -11.19
C LEU A 249 1.02 -34.50 -12.04
N ALA A 250 1.84 -34.93 -12.99
CA ALA A 250 1.50 -36.04 -13.88
C ALA A 250 1.33 -37.37 -13.12
N VAL A 251 2.20 -37.63 -12.14
CA VAL A 251 2.10 -38.82 -11.29
C VAL A 251 0.88 -38.76 -10.39
N LEU A 252 0.67 -37.66 -9.66
CA LEU A 252 -0.48 -37.50 -8.75
C LEU A 252 -1.82 -37.63 -9.48
N SER A 253 -1.94 -37.06 -10.68
CA SER A 253 -3.13 -37.23 -11.53
C SER A 253 -3.26 -38.65 -12.07
N GLY A 254 -2.14 -39.33 -12.37
CA GLY A 254 -2.14 -40.73 -12.77
C GLY A 254 -2.57 -41.68 -11.63
N LEU A 255 -2.18 -41.38 -10.39
CA LEU A 255 -2.61 -42.12 -9.20
C LEU A 255 -4.08 -41.86 -8.86
N GLU A 256 -4.57 -40.63 -9.08
CA GLU A 256 -5.99 -40.27 -8.91
C GLU A 256 -6.86 -41.09 -9.86
N LYS A 257 -6.47 -41.19 -11.14
CA LYS A 257 -7.16 -42.00 -12.14
C LYS A 257 -7.20 -43.50 -11.81
N GLN A 258 -6.24 -43.97 -11.02
CA GLN A 258 -6.19 -45.34 -10.53
C GLN A 258 -6.99 -45.55 -9.24
N GLY A 259 -7.59 -44.49 -8.67
CA GLY A 259 -8.32 -44.54 -7.40
C GLY A 259 -7.43 -44.54 -6.16
N ILE A 260 -6.11 -44.45 -6.33
CA ILE A 260 -5.13 -44.59 -5.24
C ILE A 260 -5.03 -43.32 -4.41
N THR A 261 -5.03 -42.16 -5.08
CA THR A 261 -5.07 -40.86 -4.41
C THR A 261 -6.44 -40.24 -4.55
N LYS A 262 -6.89 -39.55 -3.50
CA LYS A 262 -8.03 -38.65 -3.57
C LYS A 262 -7.48 -37.29 -3.94
N ARG A 263 -7.90 -36.79 -5.10
CA ARG A 263 -7.73 -35.38 -5.42
C ARG A 263 -8.86 -34.61 -4.75
N GLU A 264 -8.51 -33.81 -3.78
CA GLU A 264 -9.41 -32.77 -3.31
C GLU A 264 -9.25 -31.60 -4.28
N LYS A 265 -10.13 -31.58 -5.29
CA LYS A 265 -10.36 -30.33 -6.02
C LYS A 265 -11.01 -29.40 -5.01
N TRP A 266 -10.39 -28.25 -4.81
CA TRP A 266 -10.99 -27.20 -4.00
C TRP A 266 -12.44 -26.98 -4.45
N LYS A 267 -13.40 -27.13 -3.52
CA LYS A 267 -14.82 -26.82 -3.72
C LYS A 267 -14.98 -25.31 -3.87
N GLY A 268 -14.60 -24.81 -5.04
CA GLY A 268 -14.85 -23.43 -5.44
C GLY A 268 -16.33 -23.23 -5.69
N GLY A 269 -17.10 -23.09 -4.62
CA GLY A 269 -18.55 -22.92 -4.68
C GLY A 269 -19.20 -22.54 -3.35
N GLU A 270 -18.64 -22.97 -2.21
CA GLU A 270 -19.32 -22.78 -0.91
C GLU A 270 -18.78 -21.59 -0.09
N LEU A 271 -17.46 -21.40 0.03
CA LEU A 271 -16.85 -20.20 0.66
C LEU A 271 -15.50 -19.85 -0.01
N GLN A 272 -15.49 -18.82 -0.87
CA GLN A 272 -14.27 -18.36 -1.56
C GLN A 272 -13.43 -17.40 -0.71
N SER A 273 -14.10 -16.70 0.19
CA SER A 273 -13.51 -15.81 1.18
C SER A 273 -14.53 -15.51 2.25
N GLU A 274 -14.04 -15.23 3.45
CA GLU A 274 -14.80 -14.72 4.56
C GLU A 274 -14.14 -13.44 5.04
N VAL A 275 -14.93 -12.37 5.13
CA VAL A 275 -14.49 -11.04 5.52
C VAL A 275 -15.37 -10.57 6.65
N ARG A 276 -14.75 -10.16 7.76
CA ARG A 276 -15.44 -9.54 8.90
C ARG A 276 -14.71 -8.28 9.31
N ILE A 277 -15.46 -7.24 9.66
CA ILE A 277 -14.86 -6.05 10.28
C ILE A 277 -14.58 -6.35 11.76
N THR A 278 -13.39 -5.98 12.23
CA THR A 278 -12.99 -6.15 13.63
C THR A 278 -13.53 -5.01 14.49
N ARG A 279 -13.38 -5.13 15.83
CA ARG A 279 -13.66 -4.03 16.76
C ARG A 279 -12.89 -2.76 16.39
N LYS A 280 -11.59 -2.89 16.10
CA LYS A 280 -10.72 -1.77 15.71
C LYS A 280 -11.19 -1.08 14.43
N GLY A 281 -11.64 -1.86 13.44
CA GLY A 281 -12.23 -1.32 12.21
C GLY A 281 -13.55 -0.56 12.46
N ARG A 282 -14.39 -1.05 13.38
CA ARG A 282 -15.63 -0.35 13.77
C ARG A 282 -15.34 0.94 14.54
N GLU A 283 -14.41 0.91 15.49
CA GLU A 283 -13.97 2.10 16.24
C GLU A 283 -13.45 3.21 15.31
N PHE A 284 -12.72 2.86 14.24
CA PHE A 284 -12.32 3.82 13.22
C PHE A 284 -13.52 4.45 12.50
N LEU A 285 -14.55 3.67 12.16
CA LEU A 285 -15.75 4.19 11.50
C LEU A 285 -16.57 5.07 12.45
N GLU A 286 -16.79 4.61 13.68
CA GLU A 286 -17.66 5.25 14.67
C GLU A 286 -17.03 6.48 15.32
N GLY A 287 -15.70 6.53 15.40
CA GLY A 287 -14.94 7.70 15.82
C GLY A 287 -14.62 8.60 14.63
N PHE A 288 -13.51 8.30 13.94
CA PHE A 288 -12.95 9.21 12.93
C PHE A 288 -13.89 9.45 11.74
N VAL A 289 -14.39 8.40 11.08
CA VAL A 289 -15.21 8.60 9.86
C VAL A 289 -16.51 9.30 10.19
N ARG A 290 -17.16 8.95 11.30
CA ARG A 290 -18.39 9.60 11.76
C ARG A 290 -18.17 11.09 12.05
N ASP A 291 -17.10 11.45 12.73
CA ASP A 291 -16.78 12.86 13.03
C ASP A 291 -16.55 13.65 11.73
N VAL A 292 -15.86 13.04 10.75
CA VAL A 292 -15.70 13.64 9.42
C VAL A 292 -17.05 13.81 8.71
N GLU A 293 -17.93 12.81 8.73
CA GLU A 293 -19.25 12.92 8.12
C GLU A 293 -20.11 14.01 8.76
N ARG A 294 -20.04 14.17 10.09
CA ARG A 294 -20.74 15.25 10.81
C ARG A 294 -20.25 16.62 10.35
N ILE A 295 -18.93 16.82 10.29
CA ILE A 295 -18.34 18.08 9.80
C ILE A 295 -18.80 18.37 8.36
N LEU A 296 -18.77 17.37 7.48
CA LEU A 296 -19.15 17.51 6.07
C LEU A 296 -20.66 17.67 5.84
N SER A 297 -21.47 17.32 6.85
CA SER A 297 -22.92 17.52 6.90
C SER A 297 -23.31 18.83 7.59
N ASP A 298 -22.36 19.74 7.79
CA ASP A 298 -22.59 21.06 8.40
C ASP A 298 -23.08 21.01 9.86
N ASP A 299 -22.71 19.96 10.60
CA ASP A 299 -22.89 19.91 12.05
C ASP A 299 -21.97 20.93 12.74
N GLU A 300 -22.54 22.06 13.15
CA GLU A 300 -21.82 23.16 13.80
C GLU A 300 -21.13 22.75 15.11
N GLN A 301 -21.64 21.75 15.83
CA GLN A 301 -20.96 21.26 17.03
C GLN A 301 -19.68 20.50 16.66
N ALA A 302 -19.74 19.66 15.64
CA ALA A 302 -18.57 18.92 15.16
C ALA A 302 -17.51 19.87 14.55
N ILE A 303 -17.94 20.88 13.80
CA ILE A 303 -17.06 21.93 13.25
C ILE A 303 -16.36 22.70 14.38
N ARG A 304 -17.11 23.14 15.41
CA ARG A 304 -16.53 23.81 16.57
C ARG A 304 -15.54 22.92 17.31
N GLY A 305 -15.88 21.64 17.51
CA GLY A 305 -14.99 20.66 18.14
C GLY A 305 -13.65 20.51 17.40
N GLY A 306 -13.68 20.45 16.07
CA GLY A 306 -12.44 20.38 15.28
C GLY A 306 -11.62 21.66 15.30
N ARG A 307 -12.26 22.84 15.32
CA ARG A 307 -11.56 24.13 15.49
C ARG A 307 -10.92 24.25 16.87
N GLU A 308 -11.61 23.81 17.91
CA GLU A 308 -11.07 23.78 19.26
C GLU A 308 -9.90 22.81 19.37
N LEU A 309 -10.00 21.63 18.75
CA LEU A 309 -8.90 20.70 18.66
C LEU A 309 -7.67 21.32 17.97
N MET A 310 -7.86 22.07 16.88
CA MET A 310 -6.75 22.81 16.27
C MET A 310 -6.09 23.76 17.26
N ARG A 311 -6.89 24.54 18.01
CA ARG A 311 -6.38 25.48 19.01
C ARG A 311 -5.57 24.76 20.08
N VAL A 312 -6.11 23.68 20.64
CA VAL A 312 -5.44 22.83 21.64
C VAL A 312 -4.12 22.28 21.12
N LEU A 313 -4.10 21.71 19.90
CA LEU A 313 -2.89 21.18 19.28
C LEU A 313 -1.78 22.23 19.09
N HIS A 314 -2.13 23.51 18.96
CA HIS A 314 -1.15 24.59 18.81
C HIS A 314 -0.71 25.24 20.13
N GLN A 315 -1.55 25.20 21.18
CA GLN A 315 -1.37 25.98 22.40
C GLN A 315 -0.96 25.16 23.61
N GLU A 316 -1.32 23.87 23.66
CA GLU A 316 -1.07 23.05 24.84
C GLU A 316 0.23 22.27 24.72
N SER A 317 1.12 22.45 25.69
CA SER A 317 2.39 21.72 25.79
C SER A 317 2.20 20.20 25.86
N ALA A 318 1.08 19.72 26.42
CA ALA A 318 0.71 18.31 26.45
C ALA A 318 0.50 17.70 25.05
N PHE A 319 0.21 18.54 24.05
CA PHE A 319 0.04 18.15 22.65
C PHE A 319 1.21 18.59 21.76
N GLY A 320 2.26 19.19 22.35
CA GLY A 320 3.40 19.79 21.62
C GLY A 320 4.10 18.83 20.65
N ASP A 321 4.03 17.52 20.91
CA ASP A 321 4.66 16.51 20.06
C ASP A 321 3.69 15.81 19.09
N TYR A 322 2.39 16.13 19.08
CA TYR A 322 1.42 15.44 18.21
C TYR A 322 1.78 15.59 16.73
N PHE A 323 2.18 16.79 16.31
CA PHE A 323 2.60 17.02 14.93
C PHE A 323 3.87 16.25 14.58
N ALA A 324 4.85 16.20 15.50
CA ALA A 324 6.09 15.44 15.32
C ALA A 324 5.81 13.94 15.22
N ARG A 325 5.05 13.38 16.17
CA ARG A 325 4.66 11.97 16.21
C ARG A 325 3.85 11.56 14.98
N ALA A 326 2.92 12.39 14.52
CA ALA A 326 2.16 12.14 13.30
C ALA A 326 3.08 12.08 12.06
N ALA A 327 4.00 13.03 11.94
CA ALA A 327 4.99 13.02 10.87
C ALA A 327 5.90 11.78 10.91
N GLU A 328 6.31 11.32 12.09
CA GLU A 328 7.09 10.10 12.28
C GLU A 328 6.32 8.84 11.89
N LEU A 329 5.04 8.72 12.28
CA LEU A 329 4.18 7.61 11.88
C LEU A 329 4.12 7.48 10.36
N TYR A 330 3.94 8.60 9.65
CA TYR A 330 3.97 8.58 8.19
C TYR A 330 5.34 8.23 7.63
N ALA A 331 6.42 8.74 8.22
CA ALA A 331 7.77 8.44 7.79
C ALA A 331 8.07 6.93 7.88
N LEU A 332 7.61 6.27 8.95
CA LEU A 332 7.73 4.82 9.13
C LEU A 332 6.85 4.03 8.15
N ALA A 333 5.62 4.49 7.91
CA ALA A 333 4.67 3.80 7.05
C ALA A 333 4.93 4.00 5.54
N SER A 334 5.49 5.14 5.13
CA SER A 334 5.55 5.55 3.73
C SER A 334 6.69 4.86 2.96
N PRO A 335 6.39 4.06 1.92
CA PRO A 335 7.42 3.48 1.07
C PRO A 335 8.22 4.51 0.28
N GLN A 336 7.70 5.74 0.14
CA GLN A 336 8.36 6.84 -0.58
C GLN A 336 9.34 7.60 0.31
N VAL A 337 9.02 7.78 1.59
CA VAL A 337 9.94 8.40 2.57
C VAL A 337 11.08 7.44 2.90
N ASN A 338 10.77 6.15 3.03
CA ASN A 338 11.73 5.06 3.18
C ASN A 338 12.34 4.58 1.85
N ALA A 339 12.01 5.23 0.73
CA ALA A 339 12.63 4.87 -0.54
C ALA A 339 14.09 5.28 -0.51
N LYS A 340 14.97 4.28 -0.35
CA LYS A 340 16.41 4.45 -0.62
C LYS A 340 16.59 5.19 -1.94
N SER A 341 17.42 6.23 -1.89
CA SER A 341 17.84 7.04 -3.03
C SER A 341 18.44 6.16 -4.13
N PHE A 342 18.53 6.69 -5.34
CA PHE A 342 19.17 5.97 -6.43
C PHE A 342 20.63 5.60 -6.08
N ASP A 343 21.35 6.50 -5.41
CA ASP A 343 22.75 6.27 -5.03
C ASP A 343 22.90 5.23 -3.93
N GLU A 344 22.03 5.22 -2.92
CA GLU A 344 22.02 4.17 -1.90
C GLU A 344 21.74 2.80 -2.54
N ARG A 345 20.74 2.73 -3.43
CA ARG A 345 20.41 1.49 -4.16
C ARG A 345 21.53 1.06 -5.10
N ARG A 346 22.22 2.01 -5.73
CA ARG A 346 23.40 1.75 -6.55
C ARG A 346 24.50 1.10 -5.72
N LYS A 347 24.82 1.67 -4.55
CA LYS A 347 25.85 1.12 -3.66
C LYS A 347 25.51 -0.30 -3.23
N GLU A 348 24.26 -0.58 -2.89
CA GLU A 348 23.81 -1.92 -2.51
C GLU A 348 23.89 -2.93 -3.65
N VAL A 349 23.43 -2.55 -4.85
CA VAL A 349 23.52 -3.43 -6.03
C VAL A 349 24.98 -3.73 -6.39
N ILE A 350 25.87 -2.74 -6.31
CA ILE A 350 27.31 -2.94 -6.55
C ILE A 350 27.90 -3.84 -5.46
N GLY A 351 27.61 -3.59 -4.18
CA GLY A 351 28.07 -4.40 -3.06
C GLY A 351 27.62 -5.85 -3.16
N PHE A 352 26.36 -6.07 -3.50
CA PHE A 352 25.82 -7.41 -3.74
C PHE A 352 26.50 -8.09 -4.93
N LEU A 353 26.70 -7.40 -6.05
CA LEU A 353 27.38 -7.99 -7.22
C LEU A 353 28.85 -8.29 -6.95
N ARG A 354 29.52 -7.47 -6.12
CA ARG A 354 30.89 -7.76 -5.66
C ARG A 354 30.92 -9.01 -4.77
N ALA A 355 29.95 -9.17 -3.88
CA ALA A 355 29.87 -10.33 -2.97
C ALA A 355 29.44 -11.63 -3.67
N SER A 356 28.49 -11.56 -4.60
CA SER A 356 27.94 -12.72 -5.32
C SER A 356 28.69 -13.07 -6.61
N GLY A 357 29.56 -12.17 -7.08
CA GLY A 357 30.32 -12.28 -8.33
C GLY A 357 29.47 -11.98 -9.56
N GLU A 358 28.41 -12.75 -9.79
CA GLU A 358 27.45 -12.49 -10.86
C GLU A 358 26.02 -12.84 -10.43
N ALA A 359 25.05 -12.03 -10.86
CA ALA A 359 23.65 -12.25 -10.56
C ALA A 359 22.74 -11.83 -11.71
N THR A 360 21.59 -12.49 -11.84
CA THR A 360 20.51 -12.08 -12.74
C THR A 360 19.73 -10.91 -12.16
N ALA A 361 19.01 -10.17 -13.02
CA ALA A 361 18.10 -9.12 -12.55
C ALA A 361 17.00 -9.65 -11.60
N LYS A 362 16.73 -10.95 -11.58
CA LYS A 362 15.75 -11.57 -10.68
C LYS A 362 16.36 -11.75 -9.28
N GLU A 363 17.55 -12.32 -9.19
CA GLU A 363 18.26 -12.52 -7.92
C GLU A 363 18.58 -11.18 -7.26
N ILE A 364 19.01 -10.18 -8.05
CA ILE A 364 19.22 -8.81 -7.55
C ILE A 364 17.89 -8.19 -7.05
N ALA A 365 16.77 -8.49 -7.72
CA ALA A 365 15.48 -7.98 -7.29
C ALA A 365 15.00 -8.62 -5.98
N GLU A 366 15.22 -9.93 -5.83
CA GLU A 366 14.92 -10.69 -4.61
C GLU A 366 15.75 -10.17 -3.43
N GLU A 367 17.07 -10.03 -3.61
CA GLU A 367 17.98 -9.50 -2.57
C GLU A 367 17.60 -8.08 -2.15
N MET A 368 17.32 -7.20 -3.13
CA MET A 368 17.00 -5.80 -2.86
C MET A 368 15.55 -5.58 -2.39
N GLY A 369 14.74 -6.64 -2.32
CA GLY A 369 13.31 -6.53 -1.97
C GLY A 369 12.51 -5.66 -2.95
N VAL A 370 12.83 -5.70 -4.25
CA VAL A 370 12.16 -4.91 -5.29
C VAL A 370 11.60 -5.76 -6.41
N GLY A 371 10.73 -5.18 -7.25
CA GLY A 371 10.32 -5.82 -8.49
C GLY A 371 11.46 -5.85 -9.53
N VAL A 372 11.49 -6.91 -10.36
CA VAL A 372 12.50 -7.13 -11.41
C VAL A 372 12.66 -5.93 -12.35
N ASN A 373 11.57 -5.25 -12.72
CA ASN A 373 11.64 -4.06 -13.56
C ASN A 373 12.36 -2.89 -12.87
N ARG A 374 12.20 -2.74 -11.55
CA ARG A 374 12.89 -1.70 -10.77
C ARG A 374 14.38 -2.03 -10.65
N ALA A 375 14.73 -3.29 -10.43
CA ALA A 375 16.12 -3.76 -10.51
C ALA A 375 16.74 -3.45 -11.88
N ARG A 376 16.04 -3.73 -12.99
CA ARG A 376 16.50 -3.37 -14.35
C ARG A 376 16.68 -1.86 -14.57
N ASN A 377 15.81 -1.04 -13.98
CA ASN A 377 15.93 0.42 -14.07
C ASN A 377 17.15 0.96 -13.31
N ILE A 378 17.59 0.28 -12.24
CA ILE A 378 18.87 0.55 -11.55
C ILE A 378 20.04 -0.01 -12.39
N LEU A 379 19.86 -1.22 -12.93
CA LEU A 379 20.65 -1.92 -13.95
C LEU A 379 21.20 -1.00 -15.04
N ARG A 380 20.26 -0.40 -15.76
CA ARG A 380 20.50 0.21 -17.07
C ARG A 380 21.46 1.40 -17.04
N PRO A 381 21.34 2.38 -16.13
CA PRO A 381 22.32 3.46 -15.98
C PRO A 381 23.70 2.93 -15.58
N LEU A 382 23.78 1.96 -14.66
CA LEU A 382 25.07 1.41 -14.20
C LEU A 382 25.81 0.67 -15.31
N SER A 383 25.08 -0.06 -16.15
CA SER A 383 25.67 -0.69 -17.33
C SER A 383 26.06 0.29 -18.42
N ARG A 384 25.33 1.40 -18.58
CA ARG A 384 25.72 2.47 -19.52
C ARG A 384 26.97 3.21 -19.05
N ALA A 385 27.12 3.40 -17.75
CA ALA A 385 28.27 4.04 -17.14
C ALA A 385 29.50 3.11 -17.01
N GLY A 386 29.42 1.86 -17.48
CA GLY A 386 30.51 0.89 -17.40
C GLY A 386 30.75 0.28 -16.02
N VAL A 387 30.04 0.75 -14.98
CA VAL A 387 30.19 0.31 -13.57
C VAL A 387 29.73 -1.14 -13.37
N VAL A 388 28.72 -1.57 -14.11
CA VAL A 388 28.18 -2.94 -14.06
C VAL A 388 28.16 -3.54 -15.45
N LYS A 389 28.94 -4.59 -15.69
CA LYS A 389 28.94 -5.31 -16.98
C LYS A 389 27.83 -6.36 -17.01
N ARG A 390 27.50 -6.80 -18.23
CA ARG A 390 26.45 -7.80 -18.47
C ARG A 390 26.86 -8.79 -19.55
N ARG A 391 26.53 -10.07 -19.37
CA ARG A 391 26.78 -11.14 -20.36
C ARG A 391 25.62 -12.13 -20.40
N LYS A 392 25.49 -12.88 -21.50
CA LYS A 392 24.55 -14.01 -21.58
C LYS A 392 25.24 -15.28 -21.08
N LYS A 393 24.66 -15.95 -20.08
CA LYS A 393 25.09 -17.25 -19.56
C LYS A 393 23.91 -18.21 -19.58
N LYS A 394 24.03 -19.33 -20.30
CA LYS A 394 22.97 -20.35 -20.45
C LYS A 394 21.59 -19.76 -20.81
N GLY A 395 21.56 -18.81 -21.75
CA GLY A 395 20.32 -18.13 -22.19
C GLY A 395 19.78 -17.06 -21.25
N ARG A 396 20.42 -16.80 -20.10
CA ARG A 396 20.03 -15.77 -19.13
C ARG A 396 21.01 -14.60 -19.14
N LEU A 397 20.50 -13.38 -18.96
CA LEU A 397 21.33 -12.19 -18.81
C LEU A 397 21.77 -12.07 -17.35
N VAL A 398 23.09 -12.10 -17.12
CA VAL A 398 23.72 -11.91 -15.81
C VAL A 398 24.49 -10.59 -15.79
N TYR A 399 24.58 -9.99 -14.61
CA TYR A 399 25.26 -8.73 -14.32
C TYR A 399 26.41 -9.01 -13.35
N PHE A 400 27.51 -8.27 -13.47
CA PHE A 400 28.70 -8.40 -12.63
C PHE A 400 29.48 -7.09 -12.57
N VAL A 401 30.34 -6.94 -11.57
CA VAL A 401 31.29 -5.82 -11.42
C VAL A 401 32.68 -6.40 -11.64
N GLU A 402 33.47 -5.83 -12.56
CA GLU A 402 34.89 -6.20 -12.66
C GLU A 402 35.63 -5.62 -11.47
N GLY A 403 36.53 -6.41 -10.87
CA GLY A 403 37.31 -5.96 -9.72
C GLY A 403 38.14 -4.73 -10.07
N GLU A 404 38.17 -3.75 -9.16
CA GLU A 404 39.32 -2.87 -9.05
C GLU A 404 40.45 -3.75 -8.52
N GLU A 405 41.41 -4.10 -9.37
CA GLU A 405 42.76 -4.34 -8.85
C GLU A 405 43.18 -3.02 -8.21
N GLU A 406 43.25 -3.00 -6.87
CA GLU A 406 44.04 -2.00 -6.18
C GLU A 406 45.43 -2.04 -6.82
N LYS A 407 45.75 -1.00 -7.58
CA LYS A 407 47.13 -0.75 -8.00
C LYS A 407 47.91 -0.49 -6.71
N VAL A 408 48.58 -1.53 -6.23
CA VAL A 408 49.62 -1.49 -5.20
C VAL A 408 50.70 -0.50 -5.62
#